data_AF-A0A3B1BU24-F1
#
_entry.id   AF-A0A3B1BU24-F1
#
_cell.length_a   1.000
_cell.length_b   1.000
_cell.length_c   1.000
_cell.angle_alpha   90.00
_cell.angle_beta   90.00
_cell.angle_gamma   90.00
#
_symmetry.space_group_name_H-M   'P 1'
#
loop_
_entity.id
_entity.type
_entity.pdbx_description
1 polymer ?
#
loop_
_entity_poly.entity_id
_entity_poly.type
_entity_poly.pdbx_seq_one_letter_code
_entity_poly.pdbx_strand_id
1 'polypeptide(L)'
;MTKQVDTPDIRNGISIETLRSEFPMLAKSVNGKPLVYLDNAATTQKPWSVINRMIRFETDEYATVRRGSYRLGEAATDEYEKARDKVARFVGTDDSREIVFTSGATQSINLVAQSYGRKFLSEGDEVIISH
;
A
#
# COMPACT_ATOMS: atom_id res chain seq x y z
N MET A 1 29.12 29.80 -11.68
CA MET A 1 29.13 29.60 -10.22
C MET A 1 27.72 29.32 -9.75
N THR A 2 27.33 28.05 -9.75
CA THR A 2 26.20 27.54 -8.97
C THR A 2 26.71 26.22 -8.41
N LYS A 3 26.99 26.20 -7.10
CA LYS A 3 27.61 25.05 -6.45
C LYS A 3 26.69 23.84 -6.63
N GLN A 4 27.29 22.77 -7.14
CA GLN A 4 26.79 21.41 -7.09
C GLN A 4 26.49 21.09 -5.62
N VAL A 5 25.22 20.84 -5.30
CA VAL A 5 24.83 20.34 -3.98
C VAL A 5 25.04 18.84 -4.02
N ASP A 6 26.30 18.42 -3.89
CA ASP A 6 26.63 17.05 -3.57
C ASP A 6 26.11 16.78 -2.16
N THR A 7 25.05 15.99 -2.06
CA THR A 7 24.70 15.35 -0.79
C THR A 7 24.68 13.84 -1.00
N PRO A 8 25.84 13.17 -0.92
CA PRO A 8 25.84 11.74 -0.74
C PRO A 8 25.65 11.47 0.76
N ASP A 9 24.47 10.99 1.17
CA ASP A 9 24.34 10.31 2.46
C ASP A 9 23.28 9.19 2.45
N ILE A 10 23.81 8.05 2.02
CA ILE A 10 23.51 6.66 2.33
C ILE A 10 23.20 6.40 3.83
N ARG A 11 21.94 6.22 4.16
CA ARG A 11 21.56 5.29 5.24
C ARG A 11 21.28 3.93 4.61
N ASN A 12 22.32 3.07 4.54
CA ASN A 12 22.31 1.66 4.09
C ASN A 12 22.78 1.32 2.65
N GLY A 13 23.80 1.99 2.11
CA GLY A 13 24.51 1.49 0.91
C GLY A 13 23.71 1.47 -0.40
N ILE A 14 22.55 2.12 -0.45
CA ILE A 14 21.74 2.28 -1.65
C ILE A 14 21.81 3.76 -2.09
N SER A 15 22.16 3.99 -3.36
CA SER A 15 22.19 5.34 -3.95
C SER A 15 20.77 5.88 -4.19
N ILE A 16 20.59 7.19 -3.99
CA ILE A 16 19.32 7.86 -4.23
C ILE A 16 18.93 7.82 -5.71
N GLU A 17 19.91 7.87 -6.62
CA GLU A 17 19.71 7.73 -8.06
C GLU A 17 19.14 6.35 -8.39
N THR A 18 19.68 5.29 -7.78
CA THR A 18 19.16 3.92 -7.92
C THR A 18 17.73 3.82 -7.41
N LEU A 19 17.41 4.40 -6.24
CA LEU A 19 16.04 4.41 -5.74
C LEU A 19 15.11 5.17 -6.69
N ARG A 20 15.52 6.34 -7.19
CA ARG A 20 14.71 7.14 -8.11
C ARG A 20 14.45 6.42 -9.43
N SER A 21 15.39 5.63 -9.94
CA SER A 21 15.18 4.85 -11.17
C SER A 21 14.11 3.78 -11.04
N GLU A 22 13.79 3.33 -9.82
CA GLU A 22 12.71 2.39 -9.58
C GLU A 22 11.32 3.02 -9.76
N PHE A 23 11.19 4.36 -9.74
CA PHE A 23 9.89 5.05 -9.86
C PHE A 23 9.75 5.71 -11.23
N PRO A 24 9.09 5.07 -12.21
CA PRO A 24 9.06 5.56 -13.58
C PRO A 24 8.45 6.95 -13.75
N MET A 25 7.51 7.34 -12.86
CA MET A 25 6.91 8.67 -12.92
C MET A 25 7.92 9.79 -12.65
N LEU A 26 8.94 9.55 -11.82
CA LEU A 26 9.93 10.55 -11.43
C LEU A 26 10.93 10.89 -12.56
N ALA A 27 10.99 10.07 -13.61
CA ALA A 27 11.78 10.35 -14.81
C ALA A 27 11.08 11.28 -15.81
N LYS A 28 9.78 11.58 -15.62
CA LYS A 28 9.00 12.39 -16.55
C LYS A 28 9.29 13.88 -16.40
N SER A 29 9.01 14.62 -17.49
CA SER A 29 8.95 16.08 -17.48
C SER A 29 7.50 16.56 -17.57
N VAL A 30 7.19 17.64 -16.86
CA VAL A 30 5.88 18.33 -16.88
C VAL A 30 6.14 19.78 -17.26
N ASN A 31 5.42 20.29 -18.26
CA ASN A 31 5.60 21.66 -18.77
C ASN A 31 7.05 22.00 -19.15
N GLY A 32 7.75 21.03 -19.76
CA GLY A 32 9.15 21.19 -20.19
C GLY A 32 10.18 21.19 -19.06
N LYS A 33 9.79 20.88 -17.81
CA LYS A 33 10.69 20.83 -16.65
C LYS A 33 10.68 19.43 -16.01
N PRO A 34 11.79 18.98 -15.38
CA PRO A 34 11.80 17.74 -14.62
C PRO A 34 10.72 17.73 -13.53
N LEU A 35 10.04 16.60 -13.36
CA LEU A 35 9.04 16.45 -12.30
C LEU A 35 9.70 16.48 -10.91
N VAL A 36 9.24 17.42 -10.07
CA VAL A 36 9.53 17.46 -8.64
C VAL A 36 8.22 17.23 -7.90
N TYR A 37 7.99 16.00 -7.43
CA TYR A 37 6.73 15.61 -6.80
C TYR A 37 6.82 15.73 -5.27
N LEU A 38 6.24 16.81 -4.73
CA LEU A 38 6.25 17.14 -3.29
C LEU A 38 4.88 16.94 -2.61
N ASP A 39 3.98 16.19 -3.24
CA ASP A 39 2.61 15.95 -2.75
C ASP A 39 2.40 14.50 -2.25
N ASN A 40 3.44 13.93 -1.61
CA ASN A 40 3.44 12.53 -1.17
C ASN A 40 2.44 12.25 -0.04
N ALA A 41 2.00 13.29 0.68
CA ALA A 41 0.99 13.16 1.73
C ALA A 41 -0.41 12.86 1.18
N ALA A 42 -0.71 13.30 -0.05
CA ALA A 42 -1.96 12.98 -0.72
C ALA A 42 -1.92 11.56 -1.32
N THR A 43 -0.85 11.22 -2.03
CA THR A 43 -0.59 9.87 -2.54
C THR A 43 0.86 9.71 -2.95
N THR A 44 1.37 8.48 -3.05
CA THR A 44 2.77 8.20 -3.39
C THR A 44 2.90 7.62 -4.80
N GLN A 45 4.03 7.90 -5.45
CA GLN A 45 4.40 7.23 -6.69
C GLN A 45 4.69 5.74 -6.45
N LYS A 46 4.47 4.91 -7.47
CA LYS A 46 4.64 3.45 -7.39
C LYS A 46 5.96 3.02 -8.03
N PRO A 47 6.78 2.18 -7.37
CA PRO A 47 7.97 1.62 -7.99
C PRO A 47 7.60 0.51 -9.00
N TRP A 48 8.53 0.17 -9.88
CA TRP A 48 8.37 -0.88 -10.89
C TRP A 48 7.96 -2.22 -10.30
N SER A 49 8.50 -2.61 -9.14
CA SER A 49 8.15 -3.86 -8.47
C SER A 49 6.65 -3.99 -8.17
N VAL A 50 6.00 -2.89 -7.75
CA VAL A 50 4.56 -2.85 -7.50
C VAL A 50 3.78 -2.91 -8.82
N ILE A 51 4.18 -2.10 -9.80
CA ILE A 51 3.52 -2.07 -11.12
C ILE A 51 3.56 -3.45 -11.78
N ASN A 52 4.73 -4.07 -11.82
CA ASN A 52 4.94 -5.37 -12.45
C ASN A 52 4.17 -6.48 -11.72
N ARG A 53 4.07 -6.42 -10.37
CA ARG A 53 3.27 -7.39 -9.62
C ARG A 53 1.78 -7.30 -9.95
N MET A 54 1.26 -6.06 -10.08
CA MET A 54 -0.13 -5.83 -10.49
C MET A 54 -0.37 -6.34 -11.92
N ILE A 55 0.52 -6.00 -12.86
CA ILE A 55 0.43 -6.50 -14.24
C ILE A 55 0.41 -8.02 -14.26
N ARG A 56 1.37 -8.67 -13.59
CA ARG A 56 1.43 -10.14 -13.51
C ARG A 56 0.17 -10.77 -12.92
N PHE A 57 -0.41 -10.14 -11.90
CA PHE A 57 -1.67 -10.63 -11.33
C PHE A 57 -2.78 -10.62 -12.39
N GLU A 58 -2.96 -9.48 -13.05
CA GLU A 58 -4.00 -9.29 -14.05
C GLU A 58 -3.80 -10.14 -15.31
N THR A 59 -2.55 -10.39 -15.73
CA THR A 59 -2.28 -11.13 -16.97
C THR A 59 -2.23 -12.64 -16.78
N ASP A 60 -1.71 -13.12 -15.64
CA ASP A 60 -1.35 -14.54 -15.48
C ASP A 60 -2.09 -15.24 -14.33
N GLU A 61 -2.62 -14.50 -13.36
CA GLU A 61 -3.10 -15.06 -12.09
C GLU A 61 -4.55 -14.67 -11.74
N TYR A 62 -5.20 -13.84 -12.56
CA TYR A 62 -6.50 -13.27 -12.25
C TYR A 62 -7.59 -14.35 -12.18
N ALA A 63 -8.14 -14.55 -10.99
CA ALA A 63 -9.27 -15.43 -10.73
C ALA A 63 -10.05 -14.97 -9.50
N THR A 64 -11.32 -15.38 -9.41
CA THR A 64 -12.15 -15.09 -8.23
C THR A 64 -11.63 -15.84 -7.01
N VAL A 65 -11.12 -15.09 -6.02
CA VAL A 65 -10.66 -15.60 -4.74
C VAL A 65 -11.81 -16.26 -3.96
N ARG A 66 -11.56 -17.40 -3.30
CA ARG A 66 -12.53 -18.16 -2.47
C ARG A 66 -13.80 -18.68 -3.17
N ARG A 67 -13.84 -18.75 -4.51
CA ARG A 67 -14.93 -19.41 -5.24
C ARG A 67 -14.39 -20.30 -6.37
N GLY A 68 -13.98 -21.53 -6.04
CA GLY A 68 -13.88 -22.60 -7.04
C GLY A 68 -12.81 -23.65 -6.79
N SER A 69 -13.19 -24.91 -6.99
CA SER A 69 -12.37 -26.13 -7.01
C SER A 69 -11.42 -26.23 -8.23
N TYR A 70 -11.03 -25.09 -8.81
CA TYR A 70 -10.18 -25.02 -10.01
C TYR A 70 -8.86 -24.35 -9.68
N ARG A 71 -7.77 -24.90 -10.23
CA ARG A 71 -6.36 -24.59 -9.94
C ARG A 71 -6.00 -23.09 -9.97
N LEU A 72 -6.67 -22.30 -10.80
CA LEU A 72 -6.45 -20.84 -10.90
C LEU A 72 -7.03 -20.08 -9.71
N GLY A 73 -8.21 -20.47 -9.22
CA GLY A 73 -8.84 -19.85 -8.05
C GLY A 73 -8.08 -20.15 -6.75
N GLU A 74 -7.50 -21.34 -6.64
CA GLU A 74 -6.62 -21.73 -5.54
C GLU A 74 -5.35 -20.88 -5.53
N ALA A 75 -4.66 -20.77 -6.67
CA ALA A 75 -3.45 -19.94 -6.79
C ALA A 75 -3.71 -18.46 -6.47
N ALA A 76 -4.82 -17.88 -6.94
CA ALA A 76 -5.19 -16.51 -6.63
C ALA A 76 -5.52 -16.33 -5.13
N THR A 77 -6.16 -17.33 -4.52
CA THR A 77 -6.44 -17.33 -3.07
C THR A 77 -5.15 -17.40 -2.27
N ASP A 78 -4.21 -18.25 -2.65
CA ASP A 78 -2.91 -18.37 -1.99
C ASP A 78 -2.11 -17.06 -2.04
N GLU A 79 -2.07 -16.39 -3.20
CA GLU A 79 -1.39 -15.10 -3.34
C GLU A 79 -2.06 -14.00 -2.51
N TYR A 80 -3.39 -14.03 -2.40
CA TYR A 80 -4.15 -13.11 -1.55
C TYR A 80 -3.88 -13.34 -0.05
N GLU A 81 -3.86 -14.58 0.42
CA GLU A 81 -3.56 -14.89 1.82
C GLU A 81 -2.07 -14.63 2.14
N LYS A 82 -1.13 -14.92 1.21
CA LYS A 82 0.28 -14.50 1.36
C LYS A 82 0.44 -12.99 1.48
N ALA A 83 -0.38 -12.21 0.78
CA ALA A 83 -0.38 -10.76 0.94
C ALA A 83 -0.88 -10.36 2.33
N ARG A 84 -1.93 -11.04 2.85
CA ARG A 84 -2.41 -10.86 4.23
C ARG A 84 -1.32 -11.14 5.26
N ASP A 85 -0.61 -12.24 5.12
CA ASP A 85 0.50 -12.61 6.03
C ASP A 85 1.65 -11.60 5.99
N LYS A 86 1.95 -11.04 4.82
CA LYS A 86 2.96 -9.97 4.69
C LYS A 86 2.52 -8.71 5.43
N VAL A 87 1.24 -8.33 5.32
CA VAL A 87 0.69 -7.17 6.05
C VAL A 87 0.70 -7.42 7.55
N ALA A 88 0.30 -8.62 7.99
CA ALA A 88 0.33 -9.03 9.39
C ALA A 88 1.72 -8.82 10.01
N ARG A 89 2.76 -9.36 9.36
CA ARG A 89 4.16 -9.15 9.78
C ARG A 89 4.59 -7.69 9.72
N PHE A 90 4.14 -6.93 8.72
CA PHE A 90 4.49 -5.52 8.58
C PHE A 90 3.92 -4.67 9.73
N VAL A 91 2.71 -4.98 10.21
CA VAL A 91 2.08 -4.26 11.34
C VAL A 91 2.39 -4.90 12.70
N GLY A 92 3.09 -6.03 12.73
CA GLY A 92 3.59 -6.67 13.95
C GLY A 92 2.63 -7.66 14.61
N THR A 93 1.70 -8.27 13.88
CA THR A 93 0.86 -9.38 14.38
C THR A 93 1.26 -10.72 13.73
N ASP A 94 1.19 -11.78 14.53
CA ASP A 94 1.44 -13.17 14.10
C ASP A 94 0.16 -13.85 13.57
N ASP A 95 -1.03 -13.29 13.84
CA ASP A 95 -2.30 -13.83 13.36
C ASP A 95 -2.83 -13.00 12.18
N SER A 96 -2.66 -13.51 10.97
CA SER A 96 -3.12 -12.81 9.77
C SER A 96 -4.64 -12.65 9.72
N ARG A 97 -5.42 -13.41 10.49
CA ARG A 97 -6.89 -13.25 10.56
C ARG A 97 -7.32 -11.94 11.22
N GLU A 98 -6.44 -11.27 11.94
CA GLU A 98 -6.68 -9.91 12.47
C GLU A 98 -6.63 -8.84 11.37
N ILE A 99 -6.05 -9.15 10.21
CA ILE A 99 -5.97 -8.22 9.09
C ILE A 99 -7.24 -8.28 8.26
N VAL A 100 -7.93 -7.16 8.10
CA VAL A 100 -9.08 -7.01 7.21
C VAL A 100 -8.73 -6.04 6.07
N PHE A 101 -8.76 -6.53 4.84
CA PHE A 101 -8.56 -5.67 3.67
C PHE A 101 -9.82 -4.84 3.38
N THR A 102 -9.67 -3.52 3.33
CA THR A 102 -10.71 -2.56 2.92
C THR A 102 -10.21 -1.72 1.74
N SER A 103 -11.07 -0.88 1.16
CA SER A 103 -10.69 0.04 0.07
C SER A 103 -9.79 1.19 0.51
N GLY A 104 -9.63 1.41 1.82
CA GLY A 104 -8.82 2.48 2.40
C GLY A 104 -9.12 2.75 3.87
N ALA A 105 -8.36 3.66 4.47
CA ALA A 105 -8.44 4.00 5.90
C ALA A 105 -9.82 4.52 6.32
N THR A 106 -10.45 5.38 5.51
CA THR A 106 -11.80 5.88 5.78
C THR A 106 -12.84 4.75 5.86
N GLN A 107 -12.74 3.74 4.98
CA GLN A 107 -13.64 2.59 5.04
C GLN A 107 -13.33 1.71 6.26
N SER A 108 -12.06 1.53 6.64
CA SER A 108 -11.66 0.80 7.85
C SER A 108 -12.27 1.43 9.11
N ILE A 109 -12.19 2.76 9.26
CA ILE A 109 -12.80 3.46 10.41
C ILE A 109 -14.32 3.26 10.42
N ASN A 110 -14.97 3.40 9.26
CA ASN A 110 -16.41 3.18 9.15
C ASN A 110 -16.81 1.73 9.46
N LEU A 111 -16.01 0.75 9.06
CA LEU A 111 -16.26 -0.65 9.39
C LEU A 111 -16.33 -0.84 10.91
N VAL A 112 -15.39 -0.28 11.67
CA VAL A 112 -15.39 -0.34 13.14
C VAL A 112 -16.59 0.39 13.73
N ALA A 113 -16.87 1.62 13.27
CA ALA A 113 -17.99 2.42 13.78
C ALA A 113 -19.35 1.73 13.54
N GLN A 114 -19.55 1.14 12.36
CA GLN A 114 -20.83 0.52 11.97
C GLN A 114 -21.01 -0.90 12.53
N SER A 115 -19.93 -1.59 12.91
CA SER A 115 -19.99 -2.95 13.47
C SER A 115 -19.89 -2.95 15.00
N TYR A 116 -18.73 -2.59 15.53
CA TYR A 116 -18.47 -2.52 16.96
C TYR A 116 -19.24 -1.36 17.59
N GLY A 117 -19.09 -0.15 17.03
CA GLY A 117 -19.71 1.06 17.59
C GLY A 117 -21.22 0.91 17.76
N ARG A 118 -21.93 0.49 16.70
CA ARG A 118 -23.38 0.25 16.76
C ARG A 118 -23.83 -0.83 17.75
N LYS A 119 -22.97 -1.80 18.05
CA LYS A 119 -23.33 -2.92 18.94
C LYS A 119 -23.05 -2.61 20.41
N PHE A 120 -22.03 -1.82 20.69
CA PHE A 120 -21.50 -1.66 22.05
C PHE A 120 -21.60 -0.24 22.62
N LEU A 121 -21.79 0.79 21.79
CA LEU A 121 -22.01 2.15 22.28
C LEU A 121 -23.50 2.38 22.55
N SER A 122 -23.79 2.98 23.69
CA SER A 122 -25.13 3.32 24.16
C SER A 122 -25.25 4.81 24.47
N GLU A 123 -26.47 5.25 24.76
CA GLU A 123 -26.72 6.61 25.23
C GLU A 123 -25.92 6.87 26.52
N GLY A 124 -25.16 7.96 26.56
CA GLY A 124 -24.29 8.33 27.66
C GLY A 124 -22.82 7.92 27.52
N ASP A 125 -22.48 7.07 26.54
CA ASP A 125 -21.08 6.75 26.23
C ASP A 125 -20.40 7.88 25.43
N GLU A 126 -19.08 8.06 25.63
CA GLU A 126 -18.30 9.10 24.97
C GLU A 126 -17.19 8.51 24.08
N VAL A 127 -16.93 9.16 22.94
CA VAL A 127 -15.84 8.83 22.01
C VAL A 127 -14.84 9.98 21.98
N ILE A 128 -13.60 9.72 22.38
CA ILE A 128 -12.54 10.73 22.46
C ILE A 128 -11.67 10.66 21.20
N ILE A 129 -11.39 11.81 20.60
CA ILE A 129 -10.53 11.97 19.41
C ILE A 129 -9.54 13.12 19.62
N SER A 130 -8.44 13.12 18.85
CA SER A 130 -7.50 14.25 18.79
C SER A 130 -7.96 15.32 17.81
N HIS A 131 -7.46 16.55 17.97
CA HIS A 131 -7.73 17.70 17.09
C HIS A 131 -6.64 17.94 16.05
#